data_AF-A0A8J6WEI0-F1
#
_entry.id   AF-A0A8J6WEI0-F1
#
_cell.length_a   1.000
_cell.length_b   1.000
_cell.length_c   1.000
_cell.angle_alpha   90.00
_cell.angle_beta   90.00
_cell.angle_gamma   90.00
#
_symmetry.space_group_name_H-M   'P 1'
#
loop_
_entity.id
_entity.type
_entity.pdbx_description
1 polymer ?
#
loop_
_entity_poly.entity_id
_entity_poly.type
_entity_poly.pdbx_seq_one_letter_code
_entity_poly.pdbx_strand_id
1 'polypeptide(L)'
;MGYPPDLEQQIKRINTFEEKYPAPDAHQCYGLGKWLKRDLALREGIPLHIHMDHGVRISEAMTNCDLFATQPIFFTSAAQRNEYVKQTGKQAYVSGSPFVACRILNQIKSDPNARGTVAFPVHSTHLIDVVIDWEKYADDLLNLPAEYQPVTVCLYWKDLLAGRHTPFIKRSMTVVTTGHMADPDFATTFYAILRQHRYCTSNMVGSYTFYAVEMGIPFFIHGMPPVFNNHGHDHNRPTGTYTVDNLADDREKRDFLEFQNLFELDVNAGVTISDRARALCLSKLGLGQADSKATLRRVIYQAWANHVARWPINKAHGAVKKLRRLAQPTKSRLNQALTGNIRQLEGVDIPASKMISPIIRQTINSGVYEFGEISLLKKYLDKQDTVMEIGGGIGFLSGYCAKKVGSERVFTYEANPVLKEAIQTLHAKNGVSPTVAIAMVANTNDTSKTEKFYVTPDFWSSSPIQPTTEIVDRVIEVPVKSFKQELEKNQPTLLVVDIEGGEYDLFAQATLNTVRKLIVEVHYAVLGPEKVAALKTTFSNLGFELVEAITNCDDEIWYLQRSPL
;
A
#
# COMPACT_ATOMS: atom_id res chain seq x y z
N MET A 1 -19.43 33.17 3.16
CA MET A 1 -19.39 32.07 2.16
C MET A 1 -20.60 31.20 2.48
N GLY A 2 -21.79 31.53 1.97
CA GLY A 2 -22.22 31.24 0.60
C GLY A 2 -22.77 29.81 0.59
N TYR A 3 -24.07 29.62 0.34
CA TYR A 3 -24.72 28.30 0.20
C TYR A 3 -23.85 27.36 -0.65
N PRO A 4 -23.86 26.03 -0.40
CA PRO A 4 -23.13 25.12 -1.26
C PRO A 4 -23.58 25.35 -2.71
N PRO A 5 -22.64 25.31 -3.67
CA PRO A 5 -22.98 25.35 -5.09
C PRO A 5 -24.06 24.29 -5.39
N ASP A 6 -24.92 24.58 -6.35
CA ASP A 6 -25.98 23.69 -6.84
C ASP A 6 -25.55 22.20 -6.86
N LEU A 7 -26.40 21.30 -6.34
CA LEU A 7 -26.06 19.88 -6.16
C LEU A 7 -25.68 19.22 -7.49
N GLU A 8 -26.29 19.68 -8.59
CA GLU A 8 -25.96 19.26 -9.96
C GLU A 8 -24.51 19.64 -10.33
N GLN A 9 -24.07 20.85 -9.96
CA GLN A 9 -22.69 21.28 -10.16
C GLN A 9 -21.70 20.43 -9.34
N GLN A 10 -22.07 20.04 -8.12
CA GLN A 10 -21.26 19.14 -7.30
C GLN A 10 -21.14 17.75 -7.93
N ILE A 11 -22.24 17.19 -8.42
CA ILE A 11 -22.25 15.90 -9.14
C ILE A 11 -21.36 15.98 -10.38
N LYS A 12 -21.45 17.05 -11.16
CA LYS A 12 -20.58 17.26 -12.33
C LYS A 12 -19.11 17.30 -11.94
N ARG A 13 -18.76 18.02 -10.88
CA ARG A 13 -17.39 18.07 -10.35
C ARG A 13 -16.92 16.69 -9.88
N ILE A 14 -17.78 15.94 -9.18
CA ILE A 14 -17.50 14.56 -8.74
C ILE A 14 -17.17 13.67 -9.94
N ASN A 15 -17.99 13.68 -11.00
CA ASN A 15 -17.73 12.89 -12.20
C ASN A 15 -16.38 13.23 -12.84
N THR A 16 -16.01 14.52 -12.89
CA THR A 16 -14.67 14.92 -13.37
C THR A 16 -13.53 14.36 -12.52
N PHE A 17 -13.71 14.26 -11.20
CA PHE A 17 -12.71 13.65 -10.33
C PHE A 17 -12.67 12.12 -10.48
N GLU A 18 -13.84 11.47 -10.59
CA GLU A 18 -13.93 10.02 -10.77
C GLU A 18 -13.27 9.58 -12.07
N GLU A 19 -13.48 10.30 -13.17
CA GLU A 19 -12.82 10.04 -14.46
C GLU A 19 -11.29 10.18 -14.37
N LYS A 20 -10.79 11.10 -13.53
CA LYS A 20 -9.37 11.47 -13.48
C LYS A 20 -8.58 10.73 -12.40
N TYR A 21 -9.24 10.37 -11.31
CA TYR A 21 -8.63 9.82 -10.09
C TYR A 21 -9.56 8.79 -9.43
N PRO A 22 -9.90 7.67 -10.09
CA PRO A 22 -10.84 6.68 -9.55
C PRO A 22 -10.32 5.95 -8.30
N ALA A 23 -8.99 5.83 -8.16
CA ALA A 23 -8.33 5.20 -7.03
C ALA A 23 -7.11 6.02 -6.59
N PRO A 24 -7.31 7.15 -5.88
CA PRO A 24 -6.20 7.97 -5.41
C PRO A 24 -5.41 7.26 -4.30
N ASP A 25 -4.11 7.56 -4.21
CA ASP A 25 -3.30 7.11 -3.07
C ASP A 25 -3.88 7.62 -1.75
N ALA A 26 -3.61 6.93 -0.63
CA ALA A 26 -4.12 7.31 0.69
C ALA A 26 -3.86 8.79 1.07
N HIS A 27 -2.68 9.32 0.74
CA HIS A 27 -2.34 10.72 1.02
C HIS A 27 -3.02 11.72 0.07
N GLN A 28 -3.62 11.27 -1.02
CA GLN A 28 -4.41 12.07 -1.96
C GLN A 28 -5.90 12.08 -1.59
N CYS A 29 -6.35 11.09 -0.82
CA CYS A 29 -7.69 11.07 -0.24
C CYS A 29 -7.91 12.24 0.72
N TYR A 30 -9.12 12.80 0.69
CA TYR A 30 -9.71 13.78 1.59
C TYR A 30 -8.86 15.04 1.84
N GLY A 31 -7.93 15.35 0.94
CA GLY A 31 -6.96 16.43 1.10
C GLY A 31 -5.89 16.17 2.17
N LEU A 32 -5.72 14.94 2.65
CA LEU A 32 -4.82 14.59 3.76
C LEU A 32 -3.39 15.04 3.51
N GLY A 33 -2.83 14.75 2.34
CA GLY A 33 -1.47 15.12 1.97
C GLY A 33 -1.28 16.64 1.85
N LYS A 34 -2.31 17.38 1.42
CA LYS A 34 -2.28 18.86 1.42
C LYS A 34 -2.17 19.39 2.84
N TRP A 35 -2.99 18.88 3.77
CA TRP A 35 -2.99 19.36 5.14
C TRP A 35 -1.78 18.89 5.95
N LEU A 36 -1.27 17.68 5.68
CA LEU A 36 0.00 17.22 6.24
C LEU A 36 1.15 18.14 5.80
N LYS A 37 1.22 18.48 4.51
CA LYS A 37 2.24 19.42 4.00
C LYS A 37 2.12 20.78 4.68
N ARG A 38 0.91 21.32 4.83
CA ARG A 38 0.70 22.62 5.49
C ARG A 38 1.08 22.60 6.96
N ASP A 39 0.71 21.55 7.70
CA ASP A 39 1.10 21.41 9.11
C ASP A 39 2.61 21.30 9.29
N LEU A 40 3.27 20.57 8.40
CA LEU A 40 4.72 20.43 8.38
C LEU A 40 5.45 21.61 7.74
N ALA A 41 4.74 22.65 7.28
CA ALA A 41 5.29 23.78 6.54
C ALA A 41 6.13 23.37 5.31
N LEU A 42 5.72 22.30 4.63
CA LEU A 42 6.27 21.85 3.36
C LEU A 42 5.65 22.64 2.20
N ARG A 43 6.43 22.82 1.13
CA ARG A 43 5.91 23.38 -0.13
C ARG A 43 4.94 22.40 -0.77
N GLU A 44 3.85 22.91 -1.36
CA GLU A 44 2.78 22.07 -1.92
C GLU A 44 3.27 21.07 -2.97
N GLY A 45 4.21 21.47 -3.83
CA GLY A 45 4.77 20.63 -4.88
C GLY A 45 5.77 19.56 -4.44
N ILE A 46 6.04 19.40 -3.14
CA ILE A 46 6.88 18.31 -2.63
C ILE A 46 6.04 17.02 -2.62
N PRO A 47 6.40 15.96 -3.36
CA PRO A 47 5.72 14.69 -3.25
C PRO A 47 6.09 14.03 -1.91
N LEU A 48 5.14 13.32 -1.29
CA LEU A 48 5.31 12.81 0.07
C LEU A 48 6.10 11.50 0.11
N HIS A 49 5.83 10.56 -0.80
CA HIS A 49 6.43 9.22 -0.83
C HIS A 49 6.35 8.52 0.53
N ILE A 50 5.16 8.51 1.13
CA ILE A 50 4.88 7.83 2.40
C ILE A 50 3.64 6.96 2.23
N HIS A 51 3.55 5.90 3.03
CA HIS A 51 2.29 5.22 3.29
C HIS A 51 1.62 5.85 4.50
N MET A 52 0.29 6.02 4.47
CA MET A 52 -0.45 6.53 5.63
C MET A 52 -1.88 6.02 5.64
N ASP A 53 -2.51 6.01 6.82
CA ASP A 53 -3.94 5.77 6.94
C ASP A 53 -4.75 6.95 6.39
N HIS A 54 -5.86 6.64 5.71
CA HIS A 54 -6.74 7.64 5.08
C HIS A 54 -8.11 7.77 5.75
N GLY A 55 -8.32 7.14 6.90
CA GLY A 55 -9.54 7.20 7.70
C GLY A 55 -9.24 6.89 9.16
N VAL A 56 -10.13 7.28 10.06
CA VAL A 56 -9.95 7.00 11.49
C VAL A 56 -10.14 5.50 11.73
N ARG A 57 -9.12 4.85 12.29
CA ARG A 57 -9.23 3.44 12.68
C ARG A 57 -9.74 3.32 14.10
N ILE A 58 -10.80 2.53 14.26
CA ILE A 58 -11.35 2.18 15.57
C ILE A 58 -10.47 1.13 16.25
N SER A 59 -9.98 0.14 15.50
CA SER A 59 -9.05 -0.89 15.96
C SER A 59 -7.61 -0.59 15.57
N GLU A 60 -6.67 -1.02 16.41
CA GLU A 60 -5.23 -1.01 16.15
C GLU A 60 -4.77 -2.15 15.22
N ALA A 61 -5.68 -3.00 14.72
CA ALA A 61 -5.34 -4.04 13.75
C ALA A 61 -4.70 -3.45 12.49
N MET A 62 -3.60 -4.08 12.04
CA MET A 62 -2.89 -3.71 10.82
C MET A 62 -3.63 -4.28 9.60
N THR A 63 -3.71 -3.49 8.53
CA THR A 63 -4.18 -4.01 7.24
C THR A 63 -3.00 -4.59 6.48
N ASN A 64 -3.28 -5.42 5.48
CA ASN A 64 -2.26 -5.92 4.57
C ASN A 64 -1.45 -4.76 3.95
N CYS A 65 -2.10 -3.68 3.54
CA CYS A 65 -1.42 -2.49 2.99
C CYS A 65 -0.37 -1.90 3.96
N ASP A 66 -0.62 -1.93 5.27
CA ASP A 66 0.33 -1.43 6.26
C ASP A 66 1.55 -2.35 6.35
N LEU A 67 1.31 -3.66 6.45
CA LEU A 67 2.35 -4.67 6.63
C LEU A 67 3.29 -4.76 5.42
N PHE A 68 2.75 -4.57 4.21
CA PHE A 68 3.47 -4.63 2.94
C PHE A 68 3.98 -3.28 2.43
N ALA A 69 3.75 -2.17 3.16
CA ALA A 69 4.23 -0.85 2.74
C ALA A 69 5.77 -0.83 2.61
N THR A 70 6.26 -0.44 1.42
CA THR A 70 7.70 -0.25 1.13
C THR A 70 8.18 1.18 1.41
N GLN A 71 7.24 2.12 1.49
CA GLN A 71 7.51 3.52 1.84
C GLN A 71 7.54 3.70 3.36
N PRO A 72 8.16 4.78 3.88
CA PRO A 72 8.02 5.14 5.28
C PRO A 72 6.54 5.28 5.66
N ILE A 73 6.16 4.66 6.77
CA ILE A 73 4.77 4.59 7.22
C ILE A 73 4.47 5.63 8.30
N PHE A 74 3.39 6.38 8.10
CA PHE A 74 2.89 7.41 8.99
C PHE A 74 1.51 6.97 9.48
N PHE A 75 1.36 6.79 10.79
CA PHE A 75 0.09 6.51 11.43
C PHE A 75 -0.50 7.76 12.08
N THR A 76 -1.82 7.82 12.14
CA THR A 76 -2.53 8.87 12.88
C THR A 76 -2.18 8.84 14.38
N SER A 77 -2.13 7.68 15.03
CA SER A 77 -1.94 7.56 16.49
C SER A 77 -0.71 6.75 16.91
N ALA A 78 -0.24 6.98 18.14
CA ALA A 78 0.87 6.23 18.73
C ALA A 78 0.52 4.75 18.98
N ALA A 79 -0.75 4.44 19.26
CA ALA A 79 -1.22 3.07 19.48
C ALA A 79 -1.04 2.22 18.22
N GLN A 80 -1.47 2.73 17.06
CA GLN A 80 -1.29 2.07 15.76
C GLN A 80 0.18 1.87 15.42
N ARG A 81 1.01 2.91 15.60
CA ARG A 81 2.47 2.79 15.40
C ARG A 81 3.06 1.70 16.27
N ASN A 82 2.70 1.65 17.56
CA ASN A 82 3.25 0.68 18.49
C ASN A 82 2.86 -0.75 18.12
N GLU A 83 1.61 -0.98 17.70
CA GLU A 83 1.17 -2.29 17.24
C GLU A 83 1.88 -2.71 15.95
N TYR A 84 2.05 -1.80 15.00
CA TYR A 84 2.84 -2.06 13.79
C TYR A 84 4.29 -2.46 14.09
N VAL A 85 4.97 -1.67 14.94
CA VAL A 85 6.38 -1.93 15.32
C VAL A 85 6.49 -3.27 16.03
N LYS A 86 5.52 -3.60 16.90
CA LYS A 86 5.49 -4.88 17.61
C LYS A 86 5.32 -6.06 16.66
N GLN A 87 4.48 -5.96 15.63
CA GLN A 87 4.24 -7.04 14.68
C GLN A 87 5.36 -7.20 13.65
N THR A 88 5.97 -6.10 13.21
CA THR A 88 6.88 -6.10 12.04
C THR A 88 8.34 -5.87 12.39
N GLY A 89 8.64 -5.28 13.56
CA GLY A 89 9.97 -4.76 13.90
C GLY A 89 10.40 -3.55 13.06
N LYS A 90 9.59 -3.11 12.09
CA LYS A 90 9.91 -2.00 11.18
C LYS A 90 9.63 -0.66 11.84
N GLN A 91 10.39 0.36 11.46
CA GLN A 91 10.20 1.71 11.98
C GLN A 91 8.95 2.38 11.38
N ALA A 92 8.18 3.05 12.23
CA ALA A 92 6.98 3.80 11.86
C ALA A 92 6.92 5.15 12.61
N TYR A 93 6.14 6.09 12.09
CA TYR A 93 6.03 7.46 12.61
C TYR A 93 4.58 7.84 12.92
N VAL A 94 4.38 8.80 13.82
CA VAL A 94 3.05 9.34 14.15
C VAL A 94 2.91 10.74 13.55
N SER A 95 1.92 10.95 12.68
CA SER A 95 1.62 12.26 12.10
C SER A 95 0.56 13.05 12.87
N GLY A 96 -0.20 12.40 13.74
CA GLY A 96 -1.51 12.92 14.16
C GLY A 96 -2.49 12.90 12.99
N SER A 97 -3.66 13.51 13.15
CA SER A 97 -4.66 13.63 12.08
C SER A 97 -4.40 14.86 11.18
N PRO A 98 -3.99 14.68 9.90
CA PRO A 98 -3.90 15.81 8.96
C PRO A 98 -5.27 16.44 8.69
N PHE A 99 -6.34 15.64 8.81
CA PHE A 99 -7.71 16.12 8.69
C PHE A 99 -8.04 17.14 9.80
N VAL A 100 -7.67 16.89 11.06
CA VAL A 100 -7.81 17.88 12.15
C VAL A 100 -6.87 19.06 11.97
N ALA A 101 -5.67 18.85 11.41
CA ALA A 101 -4.75 19.95 11.09
C ALA A 101 -5.39 20.98 10.14
N CYS A 102 -6.26 20.56 9.21
CA CYS A 102 -7.10 21.48 8.42
C CYS A 102 -7.90 22.44 9.31
N ARG A 103 -8.63 21.91 10.30
CA ARG A 103 -9.46 22.70 11.21
C ARG A 103 -8.61 23.69 12.01
N ILE A 104 -7.52 23.20 12.61
CA ILE A 104 -6.64 24.00 13.48
C ILE A 104 -5.98 25.13 12.68
N LEU A 105 -5.36 24.82 11.54
CA LEU A 105 -4.61 25.79 10.74
C LEU A 105 -5.50 26.87 10.13
N ASN A 106 -6.76 26.53 9.81
CA ASN A 106 -7.75 27.50 9.34
C ASN A 106 -8.56 28.13 10.48
N GLN A 107 -8.26 27.80 11.75
CA GLN A 107 -8.96 28.30 12.94
C GLN A 107 -10.49 28.10 12.86
N ILE A 108 -10.92 26.99 12.27
CA ILE A 108 -12.35 26.69 12.11
C ILE A 108 -12.94 26.33 13.47
N LYS A 109 -13.97 27.07 13.86
CA LYS A 109 -14.76 26.90 15.08
C LYS A 109 -16.24 26.75 14.71
N SER A 110 -17.01 26.14 15.62
CA SER A 110 -18.46 26.11 15.52
C SER A 110 -19.00 27.53 15.38
N ASP A 111 -20.03 27.69 14.55
CA ASP A 111 -20.73 28.96 14.41
C ASP A 111 -21.61 29.18 15.64
N PRO A 112 -21.57 30.35 16.31
CA PRO A 112 -22.51 30.66 17.38
C PRO A 112 -23.98 30.59 16.97
N ASN A 113 -24.26 30.74 15.67
CA ASN A 113 -25.61 30.63 15.09
C ASN A 113 -25.89 29.23 14.50
N ALA A 114 -25.04 28.24 14.80
CA ALA A 114 -25.23 26.88 14.33
C ALA A 114 -26.59 26.32 14.80
N ARG A 115 -27.29 25.64 13.90
CA ARG A 115 -28.65 25.11 14.15
C ARG A 115 -28.86 23.78 13.46
N GLY A 116 -29.84 23.03 13.95
CA GLY A 116 -30.20 21.74 13.38
C GLY A 116 -29.09 20.70 13.44
N THR A 117 -29.24 19.68 12.60
CA THR A 117 -28.40 18.48 12.59
C THR A 117 -27.82 18.23 11.21
N VAL A 118 -26.54 17.89 11.13
CA VAL A 118 -25.98 17.29 9.92
C VAL A 118 -25.99 15.77 10.05
N ALA A 119 -26.62 15.09 9.10
CA ALA A 119 -26.58 13.64 9.00
C ALA A 119 -25.48 13.21 8.01
N PHE A 120 -24.63 12.27 8.41
CA PHE A 120 -23.64 11.61 7.56
C PHE A 120 -23.99 10.13 7.43
N PRO A 121 -24.91 9.73 6.54
CA PRO A 121 -25.25 8.32 6.32
C PRO A 121 -23.99 7.46 6.13
N VAL A 122 -23.99 6.24 6.67
CA VAL A 122 -22.95 5.27 6.33
C VAL A 122 -22.96 5.04 4.82
N HIS A 123 -21.79 5.05 4.20
CA HIS A 123 -21.65 5.21 2.77
C HIS A 123 -20.92 4.06 2.08
N SER A 124 -21.25 3.80 0.81
CA SER A 124 -20.48 2.88 -0.03
C SER A 124 -19.03 3.39 -0.19
N THR A 125 -18.10 2.45 -0.40
CA THR A 125 -16.71 2.74 -0.82
C THR A 125 -16.46 2.17 -2.22
N HIS A 126 -15.28 2.36 -2.78
CA HIS A 126 -14.92 1.75 -4.07
C HIS A 126 -14.95 0.21 -4.04
N LEU A 127 -14.84 -0.43 -2.86
CA LEU A 127 -14.82 -1.89 -2.70
C LEU A 127 -16.12 -2.48 -2.10
N ILE A 128 -16.84 -1.72 -1.29
CA ILE A 128 -17.96 -2.22 -0.47
C ILE A 128 -19.21 -1.39 -0.73
N ASP A 129 -20.32 -2.06 -0.98
CA ASP A 129 -21.63 -1.41 -1.06
C ASP A 129 -22.34 -1.39 0.28
N VAL A 130 -22.93 -0.25 0.61
CA VAL A 130 -23.84 -0.11 1.75
C VAL A 130 -25.28 -0.28 1.26
N VAL A 131 -25.97 -1.22 1.88
CA VAL A 131 -27.37 -1.55 1.63
C VAL A 131 -28.19 -1.09 2.83
N ILE A 132 -28.97 -0.03 2.61
CA ILE A 132 -29.94 0.48 3.58
C ILE A 132 -31.25 0.83 2.89
N ASP A 133 -32.34 0.82 3.65
CA ASP A 133 -33.61 1.39 3.23
C ASP A 133 -33.53 2.92 3.30
N TRP A 134 -33.16 3.53 2.18
CA TRP A 134 -32.96 4.98 2.07
C TRP A 134 -34.25 5.78 2.25
N GLU A 135 -35.41 5.21 1.90
CA GLU A 135 -36.71 5.86 2.10
C GLU A 135 -37.04 5.89 3.60
N LYS A 136 -36.94 4.73 4.27
CA LYS A 136 -37.13 4.65 5.72
C LYS A 136 -36.14 5.53 6.49
N TYR A 137 -34.87 5.54 6.10
CA TYR A 137 -33.88 6.35 6.81
C TYR A 137 -34.17 7.86 6.67
N ALA A 138 -34.66 8.29 5.51
CA ALA A 138 -35.11 9.67 5.33
C ALA A 138 -36.34 10.00 6.20
N ASP A 139 -37.27 9.07 6.37
CA ASP A 139 -38.40 9.21 7.32
C ASP A 139 -37.91 9.29 8.78
N ASP A 140 -36.97 8.44 9.17
CA ASP A 140 -36.41 8.43 10.52
C ASP A 140 -35.76 9.78 10.85
N LEU A 141 -35.01 10.37 9.93
CA LEU A 141 -34.41 11.71 10.09
C LEU A 141 -35.46 12.83 10.13
N LEU A 142 -36.53 12.72 9.34
CA LEU A 142 -37.61 13.70 9.31
C LEU A 142 -38.39 13.72 10.65
N ASN A 143 -38.49 12.55 11.28
CA ASN A 143 -39.19 12.36 12.55
C ASN A 143 -38.34 12.67 13.79
N LEU A 144 -37.10 13.15 13.63
CA LEU A 144 -36.31 13.62 14.76
C LEU A 144 -37.01 14.76 15.51
N PRO A 145 -36.89 14.84 16.85
CA PRO A 145 -37.49 15.92 17.64
C PRO A 145 -37.13 17.31 17.12
N ALA A 146 -38.02 18.28 17.33
CA ALA A 146 -37.89 19.63 16.78
C ALA A 146 -36.56 20.33 17.12
N GLU A 147 -35.92 20.02 18.25
CA GLU A 147 -34.61 20.59 18.61
C GLU A 147 -33.47 20.19 17.66
N TYR A 148 -33.60 19.03 17.00
CA TYR A 148 -32.61 18.49 16.07
C TYR A 148 -32.89 18.90 14.62
N GLN A 149 -34.01 19.58 14.37
CA GLN A 149 -34.39 20.09 13.05
C GLN A 149 -33.80 21.49 12.80
N PRO A 150 -33.59 21.90 11.54
CA PRO A 150 -33.69 21.09 10.33
C PRO A 150 -32.52 20.10 10.20
N VAL A 151 -32.72 19.02 9.43
CA VAL A 151 -31.66 18.10 9.04
C VAL A 151 -31.06 18.46 7.68
N THR A 152 -29.73 18.55 7.62
CA THR A 152 -28.94 18.58 6.39
C THR A 152 -28.29 17.21 6.19
N VAL A 153 -28.49 16.58 5.04
CA VAL A 153 -27.93 15.27 4.72
C VAL A 153 -26.68 15.44 3.88
N CYS A 154 -25.51 15.08 4.42
CA CYS A 154 -24.24 15.13 3.70
C CYS A 154 -23.91 13.74 3.14
N LEU A 155 -24.13 13.55 1.83
CA LEU A 155 -23.90 12.28 1.16
C LEU A 155 -22.48 12.18 0.60
N TYR A 156 -21.94 10.97 0.71
CA TYR A 156 -20.68 10.61 0.08
C TYR A 156 -20.84 10.54 -1.43
N TRP A 157 -19.76 10.83 -2.16
CA TRP A 157 -19.80 10.99 -3.61
C TRP A 157 -20.38 9.77 -4.33
N LYS A 158 -20.02 8.56 -3.91
CA LYS A 158 -20.45 7.31 -4.56
C LYS A 158 -21.96 7.09 -4.42
N ASP A 159 -22.51 7.42 -3.25
CA ASP A 159 -23.93 7.30 -3.00
C ASP A 159 -24.74 8.35 -3.76
N LEU A 160 -24.14 9.53 -3.92
CA LEU A 160 -24.72 10.61 -4.70
C LEU A 160 -24.85 10.22 -6.17
N LEU A 161 -23.79 9.64 -6.76
CA LEU A 161 -23.80 9.12 -8.14
C LEU A 161 -24.77 7.95 -8.32
N ALA A 162 -24.98 7.14 -7.27
CA ALA A 162 -25.98 6.07 -7.26
C ALA A 162 -27.43 6.56 -7.07
N GLY A 163 -27.68 7.88 -7.06
CA GLY A 163 -29.03 8.45 -6.95
C GLY A 163 -29.64 8.38 -5.54
N ARG A 164 -28.87 8.00 -4.52
CA ARG A 164 -29.35 7.77 -3.14
C ARG A 164 -29.75 9.06 -2.41
N HIS A 165 -29.54 10.23 -3.02
CA HIS A 165 -30.04 11.51 -2.54
C HIS A 165 -31.56 11.70 -2.74
N THR A 166 -32.15 10.95 -3.67
CA THR A 166 -33.55 11.11 -4.08
C THR A 166 -34.55 11.09 -2.91
N PRO A 167 -34.50 10.13 -1.96
CA PRO A 167 -35.46 10.07 -0.86
C PRO A 167 -35.45 11.30 0.05
N PHE A 168 -34.28 11.93 0.24
CA PHE A 168 -34.12 13.12 1.07
C PHE A 168 -34.69 14.37 0.37
N ILE A 169 -34.43 14.51 -0.94
CA ILE A 169 -34.98 15.62 -1.74
C ILE A 169 -36.51 15.55 -1.80
N LYS A 170 -37.09 14.36 -1.96
CA LYS A 170 -38.56 14.17 -1.94
C LYS A 170 -39.20 14.70 -0.63
N ARG A 171 -38.46 14.65 0.48
CA ARG A 171 -38.88 15.16 1.80
C ARG A 171 -38.43 16.60 2.07
N SER A 172 -37.98 17.31 1.03
CA SER A 172 -37.51 18.71 1.12
C SER A 172 -36.36 18.91 2.11
N MET A 173 -35.57 17.86 2.38
CA MET A 173 -34.35 17.98 3.16
C MET A 173 -33.24 18.61 2.34
N THR A 174 -32.36 19.36 2.99
CA THR A 174 -31.17 19.91 2.34
C THR A 174 -30.17 18.77 2.13
N VAL A 175 -29.73 18.56 0.90
CA VAL A 175 -28.68 17.57 0.57
C VAL A 175 -27.41 18.29 0.14
N VAL A 176 -26.29 17.89 0.73
CA VAL A 176 -24.96 18.42 0.44
C VAL A 176 -23.95 17.29 0.26
N THR A 177 -22.75 17.61 -0.19
CA THR A 177 -21.63 16.68 -0.25
C THR A 177 -20.33 17.40 0.06
N THR A 178 -19.35 16.68 0.59
CA THR A 178 -17.97 17.16 0.75
C THR A 178 -17.17 17.09 -0.55
N GLY A 179 -17.72 16.46 -1.58
CA GLY A 179 -17.08 16.23 -2.87
C GLY A 179 -16.47 14.83 -3.02
N HIS A 180 -15.75 14.62 -4.11
CA HIS A 180 -15.06 13.35 -4.39
C HIS A 180 -13.92 13.12 -3.38
N MET A 181 -13.58 11.86 -3.08
CA MET A 181 -12.50 11.57 -2.12
C MET A 181 -11.15 12.12 -2.55
N ALA A 182 -10.88 12.26 -3.84
CA ALA A 182 -9.66 12.88 -4.37
C ALA A 182 -9.68 14.43 -4.35
N ASP A 183 -10.76 15.06 -3.88
CA ASP A 183 -10.86 16.52 -3.86
C ASP A 183 -9.94 17.09 -2.75
N PRO A 184 -8.95 17.95 -3.09
CA PRO A 184 -8.04 18.52 -2.10
C PRO A 184 -8.72 19.49 -1.11
N ASP A 185 -9.96 19.90 -1.36
CA ASP A 185 -10.74 20.75 -0.47
C ASP A 185 -11.74 19.97 0.40
N PHE A 186 -11.80 18.64 0.27
CA PHE A 186 -12.75 17.78 0.99
C PHE A 186 -12.80 18.07 2.50
N ALA A 187 -11.65 18.08 3.20
CA ALA A 187 -11.60 18.37 4.63
C ALA A 187 -12.09 19.79 4.98
N THR A 188 -11.78 20.78 4.13
CA THR A 188 -12.25 22.15 4.30
C THR A 188 -13.77 22.22 4.19
N THR A 189 -14.33 21.60 3.14
CA THR A 189 -15.77 21.54 2.89
C THR A 189 -16.49 20.79 4.01
N PHE A 190 -15.92 19.68 4.48
CA PHE A 190 -16.45 18.93 5.62
C PHE A 190 -16.59 19.82 6.85
N TYR A 191 -15.52 20.52 7.27
CA TYR A 191 -15.61 21.40 8.43
C TYR A 191 -16.48 22.64 8.18
N ALA A 192 -16.59 23.12 6.94
CA ALA A 192 -17.48 24.21 6.57
C ALA A 192 -18.96 23.82 6.69
N ILE A 193 -19.31 22.57 6.40
CA ILE A 193 -20.65 22.01 6.65
C ILE A 193 -20.84 21.80 8.15
N LEU A 194 -19.94 21.05 8.78
CA LEU A 194 -20.06 20.63 10.16
C LEU A 194 -20.21 21.83 11.12
N ARG A 195 -19.44 22.91 10.92
CA ARG A 195 -19.48 24.10 11.80
C ARG A 195 -20.81 24.83 11.86
N GLN A 196 -21.70 24.63 10.88
CA GLN A 196 -23.01 25.29 10.78
C GLN A 196 -24.11 24.55 11.55
N HIS A 197 -23.80 23.37 12.07
CA HIS A 197 -24.78 22.49 12.69
C HIS A 197 -24.52 22.34 14.18
N ARG A 198 -25.60 22.29 14.95
CA ARG A 198 -25.54 22.14 16.40
C ARG A 198 -25.30 20.68 16.80
N TYR A 199 -25.80 19.75 16.00
CA TYR A 199 -25.67 18.32 16.22
C TYR A 199 -25.16 17.61 14.96
N CYS A 200 -24.63 16.41 15.15
CA CYS A 200 -24.20 15.50 14.09
C CYS A 200 -24.85 14.13 14.33
N THR A 201 -25.27 13.45 13.26
CA THR A 201 -25.85 12.10 13.39
C THR A 201 -25.45 11.19 12.25
N SER A 202 -25.57 9.89 12.48
CA SER A 202 -25.47 8.84 11.47
C SER A 202 -26.16 7.57 11.98
N ASN A 203 -26.39 6.61 11.09
CA ASN A 203 -26.91 5.29 11.44
C ASN A 203 -25.84 4.32 11.95
N MET A 204 -24.58 4.77 12.11
CA MET A 204 -23.49 4.02 12.73
C MET A 204 -22.31 4.95 13.08
N VAL A 205 -21.35 4.52 13.89
CA VAL A 205 -20.09 5.27 14.08
C VAL A 205 -19.23 5.21 12.82
N GLY A 206 -18.60 6.33 12.47
CA GLY A 206 -17.63 6.45 11.38
C GLY A 206 -16.65 7.59 11.61
N SER A 207 -15.78 7.89 10.63
CA SER A 207 -14.76 8.96 10.78
C SER A 207 -15.38 10.33 11.11
N TYR A 208 -16.58 10.64 10.58
CA TYR A 208 -17.32 11.86 10.90
C TYR A 208 -17.64 12.01 12.39
N THR A 209 -17.83 10.91 13.14
CA THR A 209 -18.07 10.92 14.58
C THR A 209 -16.89 11.55 15.31
N PHE A 210 -15.68 11.11 14.99
CA PHE A 210 -14.45 11.58 15.62
C PHE A 210 -14.22 13.08 15.36
N TYR A 211 -14.43 13.54 14.13
CA TYR A 211 -14.24 14.95 13.78
C TYR A 211 -15.34 15.85 14.38
N ALA A 212 -16.58 15.38 14.48
CA ALA A 212 -17.65 16.10 15.17
C ALA A 212 -17.34 16.27 16.67
N VAL A 213 -16.99 15.17 17.35
CA VAL A 213 -16.65 15.16 18.77
C VAL A 213 -15.40 16.01 19.05
N GLU A 214 -14.39 15.94 18.18
CA GLU A 214 -13.18 16.76 18.28
C GLU A 214 -13.48 18.26 18.21
N MET A 215 -14.41 18.64 17.34
CA MET A 215 -14.89 20.02 17.21
C MET A 215 -15.85 20.45 18.32
N GLY A 216 -16.26 19.52 19.20
CA GLY A 216 -17.19 19.77 20.30
C GLY A 216 -18.67 19.75 19.88
N ILE A 217 -18.98 19.17 18.72
CA ILE A 217 -20.35 19.03 18.23
C ILE A 217 -20.90 17.67 18.68
N PRO A 218 -22.00 17.63 19.46
CA PRO A 218 -22.57 16.37 19.93
C PRO A 218 -22.98 15.46 18.77
N PHE A 219 -22.62 14.18 18.89
CA PHE A 219 -22.93 13.13 17.93
C PHE A 219 -23.86 12.10 18.57
N PHE A 220 -24.83 11.60 17.81
CA PHE A 220 -25.72 10.52 18.22
C PHE A 220 -26.05 9.60 17.06
N ILE A 221 -26.34 8.35 17.38
CA ILE A 221 -26.72 7.34 16.39
C ILE A 221 -28.23 7.35 16.20
N HIS A 222 -28.68 7.37 14.94
CA HIS A 222 -30.10 7.36 14.61
C HIS A 222 -30.35 6.61 13.30
N GLY A 223 -31.44 5.85 13.23
CA GLY A 223 -31.80 5.02 12.09
C GLY A 223 -31.26 3.59 12.18
N MET A 224 -31.63 2.78 11.18
CA MET A 224 -31.28 1.36 11.14
C MET A 224 -29.79 1.14 10.86
N PRO A 225 -29.14 0.18 11.55
CA PRO A 225 -27.75 -0.17 11.25
C PRO A 225 -27.63 -0.67 9.80
N PRO A 226 -26.52 -0.34 9.12
CA PRO A 226 -26.33 -0.71 7.72
C PRO A 226 -26.03 -2.19 7.53
N VAL A 227 -26.32 -2.68 6.34
CA VAL A 227 -25.82 -3.96 5.83
C VAL A 227 -24.75 -3.67 4.77
N PHE A 228 -23.64 -4.42 4.79
CA PHE A 228 -22.54 -4.28 3.85
C PHE A 228 -22.57 -5.41 2.84
N ASN A 229 -22.21 -5.12 1.60
CA ASN A 229 -22.03 -6.12 0.55
C ASN A 229 -20.64 -5.96 -0.09
N ASN A 230 -19.78 -6.95 0.13
CA ASN A 230 -18.45 -7.01 -0.48
C ASN A 230 -18.49 -8.00 -1.65
N HIS A 231 -18.30 -7.48 -2.86
CA HIS A 231 -18.31 -8.29 -4.08
C HIS A 231 -17.03 -9.13 -4.29
N GLY A 232 -16.16 -9.21 -3.26
CA GLY A 232 -14.92 -9.97 -3.26
C GLY A 232 -13.67 -9.11 -3.54
N HIS A 233 -13.80 -7.79 -3.55
CA HIS A 233 -12.71 -6.86 -3.87
C HIS A 233 -11.98 -6.34 -2.63
N ASP A 234 -12.58 -6.38 -1.44
CA ASP A 234 -11.88 -6.11 -0.19
C ASP A 234 -11.49 -7.43 0.48
N HIS A 235 -10.20 -7.77 0.42
CA HIS A 235 -9.67 -9.00 1.00
C HIS A 235 -9.60 -8.95 2.54
N ASN A 236 -9.82 -7.80 3.17
CA ASN A 236 -9.85 -7.67 4.63
C ASN A 236 -11.27 -7.85 5.20
N ARG A 237 -12.28 -8.07 4.37
CA ARG A 237 -13.69 -8.17 4.78
C ARG A 237 -14.34 -9.46 4.26
N PRO A 238 -15.38 -9.99 4.94
CA PRO A 238 -16.12 -11.14 4.45
C PRO A 238 -16.67 -10.90 3.04
N THR A 239 -16.57 -11.87 2.15
CA THR A 239 -17.23 -11.82 0.83
C THR A 239 -18.74 -12.03 1.00
N GLY A 240 -19.54 -11.29 0.22
CA GLY A 240 -21.00 -11.31 0.29
C GLY A 240 -21.58 -10.29 1.26
N THR A 241 -22.82 -10.55 1.70
CA THR A 241 -23.57 -9.66 2.58
C THR A 241 -23.25 -9.91 4.05
N TYR A 242 -22.94 -8.86 4.80
CA TYR A 242 -22.54 -8.98 6.21
C TYR A 242 -22.90 -7.72 7.02
N THR A 243 -23.00 -7.88 8.34
CA THR A 243 -23.10 -6.78 9.32
C THR A 243 -21.84 -6.75 10.19
N VAL A 244 -21.72 -5.74 11.06
CA VAL A 244 -20.64 -5.67 12.06
C VAL A 244 -20.57 -6.95 12.91
N ASP A 245 -21.69 -7.63 13.14
CA ASP A 245 -21.71 -8.87 13.91
C ASP A 245 -20.98 -10.03 13.25
N ASN A 246 -20.80 -9.97 11.93
CA ASN A 246 -20.14 -10.99 11.13
C ASN A 246 -18.63 -10.73 10.93
N LEU A 247 -18.07 -9.69 11.56
CA LEU A 247 -16.63 -9.43 11.49
C LEU A 247 -15.84 -10.58 12.14
N ALA A 248 -14.79 -11.05 11.46
CA ALA A 248 -14.02 -12.22 11.87
C ALA A 248 -13.05 -11.97 13.04
N ASP A 249 -12.71 -10.71 13.33
CA ASP A 249 -11.84 -10.34 14.46
C ASP A 249 -12.67 -9.89 15.68
N ASP A 250 -12.67 -10.73 16.72
CA ASP A 250 -13.34 -10.46 18.00
C ASP A 250 -12.86 -9.17 18.68
N ARG A 251 -11.64 -8.70 18.40
CA ARG A 251 -11.13 -7.42 18.91
C ARG A 251 -11.70 -6.25 18.14
N GLU A 252 -11.68 -6.29 16.80
CA GLU A 252 -12.25 -5.22 15.97
C GLU A 252 -13.75 -5.05 16.27
N LYS A 253 -14.49 -6.16 16.36
CA LYS A 253 -15.91 -6.15 16.74
C LYS A 253 -16.11 -5.50 18.12
N ARG A 254 -15.32 -5.89 19.12
CA ARG A 254 -15.43 -5.35 20.48
C ARG A 254 -15.16 -3.85 20.53
N ASP A 255 -14.08 -3.40 19.91
CA ASP A 255 -13.71 -1.98 19.87
C ASP A 255 -14.81 -1.18 19.15
N PHE A 256 -15.35 -1.72 18.05
CA PHE A 256 -16.46 -1.09 17.34
C PHE A 256 -17.69 -0.94 18.22
N LEU A 257 -18.13 -2.02 18.88
CA LEU A 257 -19.29 -2.00 19.75
C LEU A 257 -19.08 -1.07 20.96
N GLU A 258 -17.87 -0.98 21.49
CA GLU A 258 -17.55 -0.01 22.54
C GLU A 258 -17.80 1.43 22.07
N PHE A 259 -17.31 1.79 20.88
CA PHE A 259 -17.54 3.13 20.33
C PHE A 259 -19.01 3.36 19.97
N GLN A 260 -19.67 2.38 19.35
CA GLN A 260 -21.09 2.44 18.99
C GLN A 260 -21.95 2.75 20.24
N ASN A 261 -21.76 2.00 21.32
CA ASN A 261 -22.52 2.15 22.57
C ASN A 261 -22.34 3.53 23.24
N LEU A 262 -21.22 4.23 22.99
CA LEU A 262 -21.01 5.58 23.54
C LEU A 262 -21.91 6.65 22.90
N PHE A 263 -22.46 6.37 21.72
CA PHE A 263 -23.24 7.31 20.93
C PHE A 263 -24.69 6.85 20.66
N GLU A 264 -25.09 5.69 21.16
CA GLU A 264 -26.49 5.25 21.24
C GLU A 264 -27.20 6.01 22.38
N LEU A 265 -27.47 7.29 22.12
CA LEU A 265 -28.04 8.23 23.09
C LEU A 265 -29.54 8.38 22.87
N ASP A 266 -30.31 8.45 23.96
CA ASP A 266 -31.72 8.80 23.88
C ASP A 266 -31.86 10.28 23.51
N VAL A 267 -32.28 10.53 22.27
CA VAL A 267 -32.50 11.88 21.75
C VAL A 267 -33.53 12.67 22.56
N ASN A 268 -34.43 12.01 23.30
CA ASN A 268 -35.41 12.69 24.16
C ASN A 268 -34.83 13.13 25.50
N ALA A 269 -33.74 12.50 25.96
CA ALA A 269 -33.02 12.88 27.17
C ALA A 269 -31.99 14.00 26.91
N GLY A 270 -31.80 14.38 25.65
CA GLY A 270 -30.82 15.38 25.21
C GLY A 270 -29.46 14.76 24.90
N VAL A 271 -28.85 15.19 23.79
CA VAL A 271 -27.56 14.67 23.32
C VAL A 271 -26.41 15.55 23.81
N THR A 272 -25.46 14.95 24.55
CA THR A 272 -24.23 15.61 24.99
C THR A 272 -23.01 14.72 24.76
N ILE A 273 -21.82 15.32 24.69
CA ILE A 273 -20.55 14.58 24.56
C ILE A 273 -20.06 14.24 25.97
N SER A 274 -19.99 12.94 26.29
CA SER A 274 -19.36 12.51 27.54
C SER A 274 -17.84 12.71 27.50
N ASP A 275 -17.23 12.95 28.67
CA ASP A 275 -15.77 13.08 28.78
C ASP A 275 -15.03 11.82 28.27
N ARG A 276 -15.61 10.63 28.51
CA ARG A 276 -15.09 9.36 28.00
C ARG A 276 -15.11 9.31 26.48
N ALA A 277 -16.25 9.63 25.86
CA ALA A 277 -16.37 9.65 24.39
C ALA A 277 -15.39 10.64 23.78
N ARG A 278 -15.27 11.84 24.37
CA ARG A 278 -14.30 12.85 23.95
C ARG A 278 -12.87 12.31 24.03
N ALA A 279 -12.44 11.80 25.18
CA ALA A 279 -11.08 11.31 25.38
C ALA A 279 -10.70 10.21 24.39
N LEU A 280 -11.59 9.23 24.17
CA LEU A 280 -11.36 8.14 23.22
C LEU A 280 -11.28 8.64 21.77
N CYS A 281 -12.17 9.54 21.35
CA CYS A 281 -12.11 10.12 20.01
C CYS A 281 -10.79 10.88 19.77
N LEU A 282 -10.37 11.74 20.71
CA LEU A 282 -9.13 12.50 20.58
C LEU A 282 -7.89 11.59 20.56
N SER A 283 -7.94 10.48 21.30
CA SER A 283 -6.87 9.47 21.31
C SER A 283 -6.73 8.79 19.95
N LYS A 284 -7.84 8.34 19.33
CA LYS A 284 -7.83 7.72 17.99
C LYS A 284 -7.41 8.71 16.89
N LEU A 285 -7.65 10.01 17.09
CA LEU A 285 -7.16 11.08 16.22
C LEU A 285 -5.69 11.44 16.44
N GLY A 286 -5.01 10.82 17.41
CA GLY A 286 -3.59 11.02 17.69
C GLY A 286 -3.24 12.45 18.10
N LEU A 287 -4.18 13.22 18.64
CA LEU A 287 -3.94 14.62 18.96
C LEU A 287 -2.91 14.76 20.08
N GLY A 288 -1.86 15.52 19.81
CA GLY A 288 -0.72 15.68 20.74
C GLY A 288 0.24 14.50 20.76
N GLN A 289 0.06 13.48 19.91
CA GLN A 289 0.91 12.28 19.85
C GLN A 289 1.90 12.30 18.68
N ALA A 290 1.81 13.31 17.80
CA ALA A 290 2.64 13.40 16.61
C ALA A 290 4.14 13.49 16.95
N ASP A 291 4.95 12.78 16.17
CA ASP A 291 6.40 12.97 16.20
C ASP A 291 6.76 14.41 15.81
N SER A 292 7.95 14.84 16.20
CA SER A 292 8.36 16.22 15.95
C SER A 292 8.27 16.56 14.45
N LYS A 293 7.80 17.78 14.14
CA LYS A 293 7.74 18.28 12.75
C LYS A 293 9.10 18.20 12.04
N ALA A 294 10.20 18.28 12.77
CA ALA A 294 11.55 18.09 12.22
C ALA A 294 11.79 16.63 11.78
N THR A 295 11.40 15.66 12.60
CA THR A 295 11.47 14.23 12.27
C THR A 295 10.64 13.91 11.04
N LEU A 296 9.36 14.29 11.03
CA LEU A 296 8.43 13.97 9.93
C LEU A 296 8.90 14.59 8.61
N ARG A 297 9.33 15.87 8.62
CA ARG A 297 9.94 16.52 7.45
C ARG A 297 11.17 15.77 6.96
N ARG A 298 12.08 15.37 7.86
CA ARG A 298 13.31 14.66 7.48
C ARG A 298 12.97 13.36 6.77
N VAL A 299 12.00 12.60 7.27
CA VAL A 299 11.57 11.33 6.67
C VAL A 299 10.98 11.57 5.28
N ILE A 300 10.10 12.56 5.12
CA ILE A 300 9.52 12.92 3.82
C ILE A 300 10.61 13.36 2.83
N TYR A 301 11.55 14.21 3.25
CA TYR A 301 12.65 14.63 2.38
C TYR A 301 13.57 13.48 2.01
N GLN A 302 13.82 12.54 2.93
CA GLN A 302 14.60 11.35 2.66
C GLN A 302 13.87 10.42 1.67
N ALA A 303 12.58 10.19 1.86
CA ALA A 303 11.75 9.42 0.94
C ALA A 303 11.73 10.03 -0.47
N TRP A 304 11.54 11.35 -0.56
CA TRP A 304 11.60 12.06 -1.84
C TRP A 304 13.00 12.01 -2.46
N ALA A 305 14.06 12.20 -1.69
CA ALA A 305 15.43 12.09 -2.19
C ALA A 305 15.72 10.68 -2.72
N ASN A 306 15.25 9.64 -2.03
CA ASN A 306 15.38 8.25 -2.47
C ASN A 306 14.59 8.01 -3.77
N HIS A 307 13.39 8.58 -3.91
CA HIS A 307 12.62 8.51 -5.14
C HIS A 307 13.30 9.23 -6.32
N VAL A 308 13.80 10.45 -6.10
CA VAL A 308 14.54 11.21 -7.12
C VAL A 308 15.87 10.55 -7.46
N ALA A 309 16.52 9.87 -6.51
CA ALA A 309 17.75 9.12 -6.76
C ALA A 309 17.53 7.94 -7.74
N ARG A 310 16.27 7.50 -7.94
CA ARG A 310 15.89 6.52 -8.97
C ARG A 310 15.67 7.13 -10.35
N TRP A 311 15.75 8.46 -10.49
CA TRP A 311 15.54 9.12 -11.79
C TRP A 311 16.81 9.09 -12.66
N PRO A 312 16.67 9.01 -13.99
CA PRO A 312 17.79 9.13 -14.91
C PRO A 312 18.56 10.45 -14.74
N ILE A 313 19.89 10.40 -14.85
CA ILE A 313 20.83 11.53 -14.65
C ILE A 313 20.44 12.79 -15.45
N ASN A 314 19.82 12.60 -16.62
CA ASN A 314 19.42 13.66 -17.55
C ASN A 314 18.18 14.45 -17.05
N LYS A 315 17.31 13.83 -16.24
CA LYS A 315 16.16 14.49 -15.56
C LYS A 315 16.53 15.00 -14.16
N ALA A 316 17.51 14.37 -13.50
CA ALA A 316 17.92 14.69 -12.14
C ALA A 316 18.62 16.06 -12.03
N HIS A 317 19.38 16.50 -13.03
CA HIS A 317 20.17 17.75 -12.98
C HIS A 317 19.32 19.01 -12.68
N GLY A 318 18.10 19.11 -13.21
CA GLY A 318 17.20 20.25 -12.95
C GLY A 318 16.56 20.21 -11.55
N ALA A 319 16.14 19.03 -11.11
CA ALA A 319 15.51 18.81 -9.81
C ALA A 319 16.51 18.88 -8.64
N VAL A 320 17.72 18.34 -8.81
CA VAL A 320 18.83 18.37 -7.85
C VAL A 320 19.34 19.80 -7.61
N LYS A 321 19.34 20.66 -8.65
CA LYS A 321 19.68 22.10 -8.53
C LYS A 321 18.63 22.86 -7.69
N LYS A 322 17.36 22.46 -7.78
CA LYS A 322 16.24 23.00 -6.98
C LYS A 322 16.30 22.51 -5.52
N LEU A 323 16.67 21.24 -5.30
CA LEU A 323 16.96 20.63 -3.98
C LEU A 323 18.10 21.32 -3.23
N ARG A 324 19.23 21.56 -3.90
CA ARG A 324 20.39 22.30 -3.35
C ARG A 324 20.06 23.73 -2.89
N ARG A 325 19.00 24.33 -3.44
CA ARG A 325 18.52 25.68 -3.11
C ARG A 325 17.52 25.71 -1.96
N LEU A 326 16.92 24.56 -1.61
CA LEU A 326 15.87 24.43 -0.59
C LEU A 326 16.37 23.76 0.70
N ALA A 327 17.45 23.01 0.64
CA ALA A 327 18.09 22.36 1.78
C ALA A 327 19.42 23.05 2.12
N GLN A 328 19.40 24.10 2.95
CA GLN A 328 20.51 24.50 3.82
C GLN A 328 19.92 24.96 5.17
N PRO A 329 20.56 24.68 6.32
CA PRO A 329 22.01 24.53 6.56
C PRO A 329 22.38 23.19 7.28
N THR A 330 23.62 22.76 7.53
CA THR A 330 25.00 23.16 7.24
C THR A 330 25.78 21.91 6.78
N LYS A 331 26.74 22.09 5.87
CA LYS A 331 27.66 21.04 5.39
C LYS A 331 28.59 20.59 6.53
N SER A 332 28.32 19.47 7.20
CA SER A 332 29.39 18.66 7.81
C SER A 332 29.12 17.16 7.98
N ARG A 333 27.98 16.63 7.49
CA ARG A 333 27.66 15.18 7.66
C ARG A 333 27.44 14.37 6.38
N LEU A 334 27.48 14.99 5.19
CA LEU A 334 27.24 14.25 3.94
C LEU A 334 28.41 13.32 3.51
N ASN A 335 29.63 13.60 3.94
CA ASN A 335 30.79 12.75 3.59
C ASN A 335 30.92 11.48 4.44
N GLN A 336 30.05 11.29 5.45
CA GLN A 336 30.08 10.09 6.30
C GLN A 336 29.10 8.99 5.83
N ALA A 337 28.16 9.32 4.94
CA ALA A 337 27.19 8.36 4.40
C ALA A 337 27.73 7.56 3.19
N LEU A 338 28.84 7.99 2.58
CA LEU A 338 29.43 7.36 1.40
C LEU A 338 30.50 6.31 1.73
N THR A 339 30.82 6.10 3.01
CA THR A 339 31.90 5.20 3.46
C THR A 339 31.54 4.31 4.66
N GLY A 340 30.26 4.19 5.02
CA GLY A 340 29.78 3.32 6.12
C GLY A 340 29.56 1.86 5.69
N ASN A 341 30.11 0.92 6.46
CA ASN A 341 30.20 -0.52 6.16
C ASN A 341 28.85 -1.22 5.90
N ILE A 342 28.75 -1.95 4.78
CA ILE A 342 27.76 -3.03 4.55
C ILE A 342 28.19 -4.22 5.41
N ARG A 343 27.24 -4.90 6.08
CA ARG A 343 27.62 -6.00 6.97
C ARG A 343 26.92 -7.34 6.73
N GLN A 344 25.60 -7.45 6.67
CA GLN A 344 24.98 -8.78 6.52
C GLN A 344 23.47 -8.71 6.24
N LEU A 345 22.93 -9.57 5.38
CA LEU A 345 21.50 -9.80 5.17
C LEU A 345 21.23 -11.31 5.29
N GLU A 346 20.35 -11.73 6.21
CA GLU A 346 19.98 -13.16 6.43
C GLU A 346 21.20 -14.11 6.53
N GLY A 347 22.30 -13.62 7.12
CA GLY A 347 23.54 -14.36 7.28
C GLY A 347 24.47 -14.37 6.06
N VAL A 348 24.16 -13.63 4.99
CA VAL A 348 25.01 -13.41 3.81
C VAL A 348 25.64 -12.01 3.88
N ASP A 349 26.96 -11.96 3.80
CA ASP A 349 27.72 -10.71 3.80
C ASP A 349 27.73 -10.12 2.38
N ILE A 350 27.08 -8.99 2.17
CA ILE A 350 27.02 -8.35 0.85
C ILE A 350 28.14 -7.31 0.74
N PRO A 351 29.18 -7.51 -0.09
CA PRO A 351 30.28 -6.57 -0.21
C PRO A 351 29.85 -5.29 -0.93
N ALA A 352 30.58 -4.20 -0.71
CA ALA A 352 30.33 -2.96 -1.42
C ALA A 352 30.73 -3.14 -2.89
N SER A 353 29.76 -3.01 -3.78
CA SER A 353 29.99 -3.02 -5.23
C SER A 353 29.49 -1.72 -5.84
N LYS A 354 30.19 -1.25 -6.88
CA LYS A 354 29.75 -0.17 -7.77
C LYS A 354 28.45 -0.51 -8.52
N MET A 355 28.16 -1.81 -8.65
CA MET A 355 26.95 -2.34 -9.27
C MET A 355 25.72 -2.26 -8.37
N ILE A 356 25.92 -2.12 -7.06
CA ILE A 356 24.84 -1.95 -6.10
C ILE A 356 24.51 -0.45 -6.05
N SER A 357 23.44 -0.08 -6.76
CA SER A 357 22.93 1.30 -6.77
C SER A 357 22.56 1.74 -5.33
N PRO A 358 22.48 3.05 -5.05
CA PRO A 358 22.08 3.54 -3.73
C PRO A 358 20.73 2.98 -3.24
N ILE A 359 19.83 2.63 -4.17
CA ILE A 359 18.50 2.09 -3.85
C ILE A 359 18.62 0.63 -3.42
N ILE A 360 19.37 -0.17 -4.18
CA ILE A 360 19.66 -1.58 -3.85
C ILE A 360 20.39 -1.66 -2.50
N ARG A 361 21.34 -0.74 -2.29
CA ARG A 361 22.04 -0.61 -1.01
C ARG A 361 21.07 -0.28 0.12
N GLN A 362 20.07 0.54 -0.13
CA GLN A 362 19.07 0.88 0.87
C GLN A 362 18.17 -0.32 1.18
N THR A 363 17.67 -1.06 0.18
CA THR A 363 16.84 -2.25 0.41
C THR A 363 17.60 -3.35 1.15
N ILE A 364 18.88 -3.55 0.82
CA ILE A 364 19.80 -4.43 1.57
C ILE A 364 19.93 -3.96 3.02
N ASN A 365 20.22 -2.67 3.24
CA ASN A 365 20.40 -2.13 4.60
C ASN A 365 19.11 -2.14 5.43
N SER A 366 17.94 -2.06 4.80
CA SER A 366 16.64 -2.16 5.48
C SER A 366 16.12 -3.59 5.61
N GLY A 367 16.86 -4.59 5.11
CA GLY A 367 16.49 -6.00 5.25
C GLY A 367 15.38 -6.48 4.31
N VAL A 368 15.10 -5.77 3.21
CA VAL A 368 13.95 -6.03 2.33
C VAL A 368 14.34 -6.34 0.88
N TYR A 369 15.64 -6.46 0.60
CA TYR A 369 16.10 -6.94 -0.71
C TYR A 369 15.75 -8.43 -0.88
N GLU A 370 15.06 -8.78 -1.98
CA GLU A 370 14.55 -10.14 -2.29
C GLU A 370 13.77 -10.77 -1.12
N PHE A 371 12.94 -9.96 -0.45
CA PHE A 371 12.26 -10.34 0.78
C PHE A 371 11.27 -11.50 0.58
N GLY A 372 10.56 -11.58 -0.53
CA GLY A 372 9.58 -12.63 -0.74
C GLY A 372 10.25 -13.98 -1.02
N GLU A 373 11.24 -14.01 -1.91
CA GLU A 373 12.04 -15.18 -2.24
C GLU A 373 12.73 -15.70 -0.98
N ILE A 374 13.40 -14.83 -0.23
CA ILE A 374 14.12 -15.23 0.97
C ILE A 374 13.18 -15.74 2.06
N SER A 375 11.97 -15.18 2.19
CA SER A 375 10.96 -15.63 3.14
C SER A 375 10.48 -17.05 2.81
N LEU A 376 10.23 -17.33 1.53
CA LEU A 376 9.84 -18.66 1.07
C LEU A 376 11.00 -19.65 1.17
N LEU A 377 12.23 -19.25 0.82
CA LEU A 377 13.42 -20.07 1.00
C LEU A 377 13.67 -20.43 2.46
N LYS A 378 13.47 -19.48 3.40
CA LYS A 378 13.58 -19.76 4.84
C LYS A 378 12.56 -20.80 5.32
N LYS A 379 11.38 -20.85 4.71
CA LYS A 379 10.30 -21.75 5.09
C LYS A 379 10.41 -23.13 4.42
N TYR A 380 10.85 -23.17 3.17
CA TYR A 380 10.71 -24.37 2.33
C TYR A 380 12.01 -24.98 1.80
N LEU A 381 13.17 -24.31 1.93
CA LEU A 381 14.45 -24.90 1.52
C LEU A 381 14.87 -26.03 2.46
N ASP A 382 15.08 -27.24 1.92
CA ASP A 382 15.60 -28.39 2.66
C ASP A 382 17.11 -28.57 2.42
N LYS A 383 17.84 -29.12 3.39
CA LYS A 383 19.28 -29.41 3.27
C LYS A 383 19.63 -30.39 2.13
N GLN A 384 18.67 -31.19 1.70
CA GLN A 384 18.82 -32.15 0.60
C GLN A 384 18.46 -31.56 -0.76
N ASP A 385 17.99 -30.31 -0.82
CA ASP A 385 17.60 -29.73 -2.09
C ASP A 385 18.82 -29.40 -2.96
N THR A 386 18.65 -29.66 -4.27
CA THR A 386 19.49 -29.11 -5.33
C THR A 386 18.76 -27.90 -5.90
N VAL A 387 19.37 -26.72 -5.80
CA VAL A 387 18.77 -25.44 -6.15
C VAL A 387 19.27 -24.98 -7.52
N MET A 388 18.33 -24.65 -8.40
CA MET A 388 18.60 -23.92 -9.63
C MET A 388 17.90 -22.56 -9.55
N GLU A 389 18.67 -21.48 -9.70
CA GLU A 389 18.22 -20.09 -9.68
C GLU A 389 18.37 -19.50 -11.09
N ILE A 390 17.30 -18.93 -11.63
CA ILE A 390 17.31 -18.21 -12.90
C ILE A 390 16.92 -16.76 -12.59
N GLY A 391 17.85 -15.83 -12.84
CA GLY A 391 17.77 -14.45 -12.34
C GLY A 391 18.66 -14.21 -11.12
N GLY A 392 19.95 -14.50 -11.24
CA GLY A 392 20.86 -14.52 -10.08
C GLY A 392 21.17 -13.16 -9.44
N GLY A 393 20.91 -12.04 -10.13
CA GLY A 393 21.13 -10.69 -9.63
C GLY A 393 22.57 -10.49 -9.14
N ILE A 394 22.73 -9.97 -7.90
CA ILE A 394 24.06 -9.85 -7.27
C ILE A 394 24.56 -11.14 -6.60
N GLY A 395 23.82 -12.24 -6.72
CA GLY A 395 24.17 -13.55 -6.17
C GLY A 395 23.73 -13.75 -4.71
N PHE A 396 22.74 -12.99 -4.23
CA PHE A 396 22.29 -13.04 -2.84
C PHE A 396 21.59 -14.37 -2.51
N LEU A 397 20.54 -14.78 -3.23
CA LEU A 397 19.86 -16.05 -2.93
C LEU A 397 20.76 -17.26 -3.22
N SER A 398 21.52 -17.29 -4.31
CA SER A 398 22.52 -18.34 -4.52
C SER A 398 23.54 -18.42 -3.39
N GLY A 399 24.01 -17.29 -2.87
CA GLY A 399 24.90 -17.25 -1.70
C GLY A 399 24.23 -17.77 -0.43
N TYR A 400 22.97 -17.40 -0.20
CA TYR A 400 22.15 -17.87 0.92
C TYR A 400 21.91 -19.39 0.84
N CYS A 401 21.46 -19.88 -0.31
CA CYS A 401 21.22 -21.30 -0.56
C CYS A 401 22.50 -22.11 -0.40
N ALA A 402 23.62 -21.66 -0.96
CA ALA A 402 24.90 -22.38 -0.87
C ALA A 402 25.38 -22.54 0.58
N LYS A 403 25.13 -21.55 1.45
CA LYS A 403 25.40 -21.65 2.89
C LYS A 403 24.53 -22.68 3.62
N LYS A 404 23.38 -23.05 3.07
CA LYS A 404 22.41 -23.98 3.68
C LYS A 404 22.50 -25.40 3.15
N VAL A 405 22.67 -25.56 1.83
CA VAL A 405 22.61 -26.87 1.15
C VAL A 405 23.96 -27.37 0.63
N GLY A 406 24.99 -26.51 0.57
CA GLY A 406 26.27 -26.80 -0.06
C GLY A 406 26.41 -26.13 -1.43
N SER A 407 27.61 -25.67 -1.77
CA SER A 407 27.86 -24.93 -3.03
C SER A 407 27.70 -25.81 -4.27
N GLU A 408 28.03 -27.09 -4.16
CA GLU A 408 27.92 -28.11 -5.20
C GLU A 408 26.48 -28.42 -5.61
N ARG A 409 25.50 -27.97 -4.81
CA ARG A 409 24.06 -28.15 -5.05
C ARG A 409 23.36 -26.89 -5.54
N VAL A 410 24.09 -25.81 -5.82
CA VAL A 410 23.50 -24.53 -6.23
C VAL A 410 24.04 -24.13 -7.59
N PHE A 411 23.11 -23.92 -8.52
CA PHE A 411 23.35 -23.51 -9.90
C PHE A 411 22.59 -22.21 -10.16
N THR A 412 23.28 -21.13 -10.52
CA THR A 412 22.67 -19.82 -10.74
C THR A 412 23.00 -19.29 -12.13
N TYR A 413 21.99 -18.70 -12.77
CA TYR A 413 22.07 -18.16 -14.11
C TYR A 413 21.70 -16.68 -14.08
N GLU A 414 22.60 -15.83 -14.56
CA GLU A 414 22.41 -14.38 -14.63
C GLU A 414 22.67 -13.91 -16.06
N ALA A 415 21.72 -13.19 -16.66
CA ALA A 415 21.84 -12.73 -18.04
C ALA A 415 22.81 -11.53 -18.15
N ASN A 416 22.85 -10.65 -17.16
CA ASN A 416 23.64 -9.42 -17.15
C ASN A 416 25.12 -9.70 -16.84
N PRO A 417 26.04 -9.62 -17.83
CA PRO A 417 27.45 -9.92 -17.61
C PRO A 417 28.15 -8.94 -16.68
N VAL A 418 27.59 -7.75 -16.45
CA VAL A 418 28.19 -6.75 -15.56
C VAL A 418 28.05 -7.14 -14.08
N LEU A 419 27.11 -8.03 -13.74
CA LEU A 419 26.93 -8.53 -12.37
C LEU A 419 27.91 -9.64 -11.99
N LYS A 420 28.62 -10.23 -12.96
CA LYS A 420 29.58 -11.33 -12.74
C LYS A 420 30.58 -11.02 -11.62
N GLU A 421 31.19 -9.84 -11.64
CA GLU A 421 32.17 -9.42 -10.62
C GLU A 421 31.51 -9.30 -9.23
N ALA A 422 30.26 -8.79 -9.17
CA ALA A 422 29.52 -8.63 -7.93
C ALA A 422 29.16 -9.99 -7.32
N ILE A 423 28.64 -10.92 -8.13
CA ILE A 423 28.31 -12.29 -7.73
C ILE A 423 29.55 -12.99 -7.17
N GLN A 424 30.67 -12.96 -7.91
CA GLN A 424 31.92 -13.60 -7.50
C GLN A 424 32.46 -13.01 -6.19
N THR A 425 32.41 -11.69 -6.04
CA THR A 425 32.86 -11.01 -4.82
C THR A 425 31.97 -11.40 -3.63
N LEU A 426 30.65 -11.45 -3.81
CA LEU A 426 29.70 -11.84 -2.77
C LEU A 426 29.93 -13.30 -2.36
N HIS A 427 29.99 -14.24 -3.30
CA HIS A 427 30.22 -15.65 -2.99
C HIS A 427 31.56 -15.88 -2.29
N ALA A 428 32.65 -15.29 -2.80
CA ALA A 428 33.97 -15.38 -2.17
C ALA A 428 33.98 -14.81 -0.75
N LYS A 429 33.31 -13.67 -0.53
CA LYS A 429 33.20 -13.06 0.80
C LYS A 429 32.48 -13.95 1.81
N ASN A 430 31.56 -14.77 1.32
CA ASN A 430 30.75 -15.69 2.12
C ASN A 430 31.33 -17.10 2.25
N GLY A 431 32.50 -17.36 1.65
CA GLY A 431 33.13 -18.68 1.65
C GLY A 431 32.32 -19.74 0.91
N VAL A 432 31.55 -19.33 -0.10
CA VAL A 432 30.76 -20.23 -0.95
C VAL A 432 31.21 -20.11 -2.40
N SER A 433 30.94 -21.15 -3.20
CA SER A 433 31.35 -21.22 -4.60
C SER A 433 30.33 -21.99 -5.45
N PRO A 434 29.05 -21.54 -5.51
CA PRO A 434 28.05 -22.16 -6.36
C PRO A 434 28.44 -22.07 -7.85
N THR A 435 27.82 -22.91 -8.68
CA THR A 435 28.05 -22.85 -10.13
C THR A 435 27.31 -21.66 -10.71
N VAL A 436 28.04 -20.68 -11.26
CA VAL A 436 27.48 -19.46 -11.87
C VAL A 436 27.66 -19.49 -13.38
N ALA A 437 26.58 -19.32 -14.14
CA ALA A 437 26.61 -19.13 -15.58
C ALA A 437 26.09 -17.73 -15.94
N ILE A 438 26.88 -16.96 -16.69
CA ILE A 438 26.42 -15.69 -17.26
C ILE A 438 25.77 -15.97 -18.60
N ALA A 439 24.46 -16.21 -18.59
CA ALA A 439 23.66 -16.55 -19.75
C ALA A 439 22.17 -16.38 -19.43
N MET A 440 21.39 -16.08 -20.46
CA MET A 440 19.93 -16.16 -20.40
C MET A 440 19.50 -17.62 -20.48
N VAL A 441 18.58 -18.06 -19.62
CA VAL A 441 17.95 -19.38 -19.74
C VAL A 441 16.63 -19.22 -20.46
N ALA A 442 16.46 -19.93 -21.56
CA ALA A 442 15.24 -19.85 -22.36
C ALA A 442 14.76 -21.24 -22.76
N ASN A 443 13.47 -21.33 -23.04
CA ASN A 443 12.85 -22.53 -23.56
C ASN A 443 13.14 -22.71 -25.05
N THR A 444 14.35 -23.17 -25.36
CA THR A 444 14.85 -23.38 -26.73
C THR A 444 15.73 -24.62 -26.83
N ASN A 445 15.79 -25.22 -28.02
CA ASN A 445 16.75 -26.27 -28.35
C ASN A 445 18.02 -25.71 -29.03
N ASP A 446 18.02 -24.43 -29.38
CA ASP A 446 19.11 -23.77 -30.09
C ASP A 446 19.95 -22.93 -29.11
N THR A 447 21.05 -23.51 -28.65
CA THR A 447 22.01 -22.87 -27.73
C THR A 447 23.15 -22.17 -28.48
N SER A 448 23.11 -22.12 -29.82
CA SER A 448 24.09 -21.37 -30.63
C SER A 448 23.74 -19.88 -30.75
N LYS A 449 22.55 -19.51 -30.28
CA LYS A 449 22.00 -18.15 -30.35
C LYS A 449 22.46 -17.27 -29.20
N THR A 450 22.62 -16.00 -29.54
CA THR A 450 22.54 -14.89 -28.59
C THR A 450 21.13 -14.30 -28.68
N GLU A 451 20.63 -13.77 -27.57
CA GLU A 451 19.34 -13.06 -27.54
C GLU A 451 19.53 -11.65 -26.99
N LYS A 452 18.60 -10.77 -27.35
CA LYS A 452 18.61 -9.39 -26.85
C LYS A 452 18.20 -9.36 -25.38
N PHE A 453 18.99 -8.68 -24.57
CA PHE A 453 18.71 -8.42 -23.17
C PHE A 453 18.74 -6.92 -22.92
N TYR A 454 17.67 -6.40 -22.33
CA TYR A 454 17.47 -4.97 -22.09
C TYR A 454 17.97 -4.65 -20.68
N VAL A 455 19.16 -4.04 -20.61
CA VAL A 455 19.76 -3.66 -19.33
C VAL A 455 19.23 -2.29 -18.92
N THR A 456 18.70 -2.20 -17.71
CA THR A 456 18.22 -0.98 -17.07
C THR A 456 19.23 -0.46 -16.03
N PRO A 457 19.12 0.81 -15.57
CA PRO A 457 20.07 1.37 -14.59
C PRO A 457 20.10 0.67 -13.22
N ASP A 458 18.97 0.13 -12.77
CA ASP A 458 18.89 -0.77 -11.62
C ASP A 458 18.79 -2.20 -12.16
N PHE A 459 19.77 -3.05 -11.84
CA PHE A 459 19.92 -4.32 -12.56
C PHE A 459 18.74 -5.28 -12.38
N TRP A 460 17.96 -5.17 -11.29
CA TRP A 460 16.82 -6.05 -11.05
C TRP A 460 15.80 -5.90 -12.18
N SER A 461 15.50 -4.68 -12.65
CA SER A 461 14.51 -4.46 -13.71
C SER A 461 15.02 -4.78 -15.12
N SER A 462 16.12 -5.52 -15.26
CA SER A 462 16.68 -5.87 -16.58
C SER A 462 16.02 -7.14 -17.10
N SER A 463 15.47 -7.11 -18.31
CA SER A 463 14.56 -8.14 -18.81
C SER A 463 14.93 -8.61 -20.22
N PRO A 464 14.60 -9.86 -20.61
CA PRO A 464 14.60 -10.29 -22.02
C PRO A 464 13.53 -9.60 -22.86
N ILE A 465 12.51 -9.01 -22.24
CA ILE A 465 11.43 -8.27 -22.89
C ILE A 465 11.75 -6.78 -22.82
N GLN A 466 11.45 -6.03 -23.88
CA GLN A 466 11.61 -4.59 -23.84
C GLN A 466 10.61 -3.98 -22.83
N PRO A 467 11.07 -3.31 -21.76
CA PRO A 467 10.16 -2.71 -20.80
C PRO A 467 9.31 -1.61 -21.46
N THR A 468 8.02 -1.57 -21.18
CA THR A 468 7.07 -0.58 -21.74
C THR A 468 7.11 0.74 -20.99
N THR A 469 7.52 0.72 -19.72
CA THR A 469 7.49 1.86 -18.79
C THR A 469 8.87 2.28 -18.30
N GLU A 470 9.87 1.41 -18.39
CA GLU A 470 11.24 1.67 -17.91
C GLU A 470 12.21 2.13 -18.99
N ILE A 471 13.27 2.84 -18.58
CA ILE A 471 14.32 3.32 -19.48
C ILE A 471 15.40 2.25 -19.60
N VAL A 472 15.52 1.68 -20.80
CA VAL A 472 16.64 0.82 -21.19
C VAL A 472 17.92 1.66 -21.26
N ASP A 473 18.94 1.33 -20.45
CA ASP A 473 20.27 1.94 -20.51
C ASP A 473 21.00 1.48 -21.78
N ARG A 474 20.96 0.17 -22.05
CA ARG A 474 21.54 -0.45 -23.24
C ARG A 474 20.87 -1.78 -23.56
N VAL A 475 20.90 -2.16 -24.83
CA VAL A 475 20.55 -3.51 -25.29
C VAL A 475 21.85 -4.26 -25.54
N ILE A 476 22.00 -5.44 -24.94
CA ILE A 476 23.15 -6.31 -25.15
C ILE A 476 22.70 -7.64 -25.75
N GLU A 477 23.62 -8.34 -26.41
CA GLU A 477 23.42 -9.72 -26.82
C GLU A 477 24.05 -10.65 -25.79
N VAL A 478 23.27 -11.58 -25.25
CA VAL A 478 23.70 -12.52 -24.21
C VAL A 478 23.62 -13.96 -24.71
N PRO A 479 24.57 -14.84 -24.35
CA PRO A 479 24.47 -16.26 -24.67
C PRO A 479 23.20 -16.88 -24.08
N VAL A 480 22.59 -17.81 -24.82
CA VAL A 480 21.40 -18.54 -24.35
C VAL A 480 21.75 -19.96 -23.95
N LYS A 481 21.19 -20.40 -22.81
CA LYS A 481 21.18 -21.79 -22.34
C LYS A 481 19.78 -22.37 -22.47
N SER A 482 19.71 -23.62 -22.90
CA SER A 482 18.46 -24.36 -22.99
C SER A 482 17.97 -24.72 -21.58
N PHE A 483 16.76 -24.29 -21.24
CA PHE A 483 16.14 -24.60 -19.96
C PHE A 483 16.05 -26.12 -19.74
N LYS A 484 15.63 -26.86 -20.77
CA LYS A 484 15.56 -28.32 -20.74
C LYS A 484 16.91 -28.98 -20.47
N GLN A 485 17.97 -28.56 -21.19
CA GLN A 485 19.29 -29.17 -21.02
C GLN A 485 19.89 -28.88 -19.64
N GLU A 486 19.70 -27.67 -19.11
CA GLU A 486 20.21 -27.33 -17.76
C GLU A 486 19.41 -28.03 -16.66
N LEU A 487 18.10 -28.26 -16.83
CA LEU A 487 17.31 -29.13 -15.94
C LEU A 487 17.83 -30.58 -15.99
N GLU A 488 18.05 -31.13 -17.18
CA GLU A 488 18.57 -32.50 -17.36
C GLU A 488 19.97 -32.67 -16.77
N LYS A 489 20.81 -31.64 -16.91
CA LYS A 489 22.18 -31.64 -16.39
C LYS A 489 22.26 -31.49 -14.88
N ASN A 490 21.51 -30.56 -14.29
CA ASN A 490 21.64 -30.21 -12.88
C ASN A 490 20.67 -30.98 -11.98
N GLN A 491 19.60 -31.57 -12.54
CA GLN A 491 18.58 -32.33 -11.81
C GLN A 491 18.07 -31.60 -10.55
N PRO A 492 17.66 -30.32 -10.63
CA PRO A 492 17.28 -29.56 -9.44
C PRO A 492 15.99 -30.11 -8.82
N THR A 493 15.89 -30.01 -7.48
CA THR A 493 14.68 -30.33 -6.72
C THR A 493 13.89 -29.09 -6.32
N LEU A 494 14.56 -27.92 -6.27
CA LEU A 494 13.97 -26.60 -6.08
C LEU A 494 14.42 -25.67 -7.21
N LEU A 495 13.46 -25.03 -7.88
CA LEU A 495 13.71 -23.99 -8.87
C LEU A 495 13.28 -22.63 -8.31
N VAL A 496 14.14 -21.63 -8.41
CA VAL A 496 13.86 -20.22 -8.11
C VAL A 496 13.93 -19.44 -9.43
N VAL A 497 12.86 -18.72 -9.78
CA VAL A 497 12.77 -17.98 -11.04
C VAL A 497 12.30 -16.56 -10.78
N ASP A 498 13.15 -15.61 -11.14
CA ASP A 498 12.87 -14.18 -11.20
C ASP A 498 13.50 -13.63 -12.48
N ILE A 499 12.70 -13.48 -13.55
CA ILE A 499 13.19 -13.11 -14.88
C ILE A 499 12.37 -12.01 -15.53
N GLU A 500 11.71 -11.18 -14.72
CA GLU A 500 11.15 -9.89 -15.11
C GLU A 500 10.24 -9.96 -16.35
N GLY A 501 9.30 -10.91 -16.36
CA GLY A 501 8.25 -11.06 -17.38
C GLY A 501 8.45 -12.21 -18.37
N GLY A 502 9.57 -12.94 -18.31
CA GLY A 502 9.86 -14.09 -19.15
C GLY A 502 9.21 -15.41 -18.71
N GLU A 503 8.43 -15.42 -17.63
CA GLU A 503 8.02 -16.64 -16.92
C GLU A 503 7.08 -17.50 -17.76
N TYR A 504 6.11 -16.87 -18.43
CA TYR A 504 5.13 -17.57 -19.26
C TYR A 504 5.81 -18.40 -20.36
N ASP A 505 6.77 -17.80 -21.07
CA ASP A 505 7.45 -18.44 -22.19
C ASP A 505 8.48 -19.50 -21.71
N LEU A 506 9.12 -19.26 -20.55
CA LEU A 506 10.05 -20.22 -19.94
C LEU A 506 9.37 -21.55 -19.62
N PHE A 507 8.16 -21.51 -19.06
CA PHE A 507 7.43 -22.71 -18.63
C PHE A 507 6.53 -23.32 -19.72
N ALA A 508 6.35 -22.66 -20.87
CA ALA A 508 5.56 -23.19 -21.96
C ALA A 508 6.08 -24.57 -22.41
N GLN A 509 5.32 -25.66 -22.24
CA GLN A 509 5.75 -27.02 -22.60
C GLN A 509 7.01 -27.53 -21.85
N ALA A 510 7.38 -26.93 -20.71
CA ALA A 510 8.50 -27.39 -19.91
C ALA A 510 8.21 -28.76 -19.26
N THR A 511 9.25 -29.58 -19.05
CA THR A 511 9.16 -30.83 -18.26
C THR A 511 10.03 -30.73 -17.01
N LEU A 512 9.40 -30.78 -15.85
CA LEU A 512 10.03 -30.50 -14.55
C LEU A 512 10.24 -31.75 -13.69
N ASN A 513 10.66 -32.86 -14.28
CA ASN A 513 10.58 -34.20 -13.69
C ASN A 513 11.22 -34.34 -12.29
N THR A 514 12.36 -33.69 -12.04
CA THR A 514 13.04 -33.75 -10.72
C THR A 514 12.60 -32.66 -9.75
N VAL A 515 12.00 -31.59 -10.26
CA VAL A 515 11.65 -30.42 -9.47
C VAL A 515 10.43 -30.74 -8.63
N ARG A 516 10.53 -30.55 -7.32
CA ARG A 516 9.46 -30.78 -6.34
C ARG A 516 8.89 -29.48 -5.78
N LYS A 517 9.68 -28.40 -5.86
CA LYS A 517 9.36 -27.09 -5.30
C LYS A 517 9.69 -26.00 -6.33
N LEU A 518 8.82 -25.00 -6.42
CA LEU A 518 8.99 -23.82 -7.24
C LEU A 518 8.84 -22.58 -6.37
N ILE A 519 9.74 -21.62 -6.54
CA ILE A 519 9.56 -20.24 -6.11
C ILE A 519 9.65 -19.39 -7.38
N VAL A 520 8.55 -18.74 -7.76
CA VAL A 520 8.46 -17.99 -9.02
C VAL A 520 7.90 -16.61 -8.73
N GLU A 521 8.64 -15.57 -9.07
CA GLU A 521 8.11 -14.20 -9.12
C GLU A 521 7.32 -13.98 -10.42
N VAL A 522 6.06 -13.60 -10.29
CA VAL A 522 5.13 -13.43 -11.39
C VAL A 522 4.85 -11.95 -11.59
N HIS A 523 5.35 -11.43 -12.71
CA HIS A 523 5.26 -10.03 -13.07
C HIS A 523 3.92 -9.70 -13.74
N TYR A 524 2.87 -9.48 -12.93
CA TYR A 524 1.49 -9.32 -13.43
C TYR A 524 1.35 -8.15 -14.42
N ALA A 525 2.05 -7.04 -14.16
CA ALA A 525 2.02 -5.86 -15.01
C ALA A 525 2.58 -6.14 -16.44
N VAL A 526 3.52 -7.08 -16.56
CA VAL A 526 4.15 -7.46 -17.84
C VAL A 526 3.35 -8.55 -18.55
N LEU A 527 2.93 -9.58 -17.81
CA LEU A 527 2.25 -10.74 -18.39
C LEU A 527 0.78 -10.47 -18.73
N GLY A 528 0.10 -9.65 -17.91
CA GLY A 528 -1.35 -9.46 -17.99
C GLY A 528 -2.15 -10.69 -17.50
N PRO A 529 -3.46 -10.51 -17.23
CA PRO A 529 -4.28 -11.51 -16.54
C PRO A 529 -4.42 -12.84 -17.29
N GLU A 530 -4.46 -12.80 -18.63
CA GLU A 530 -4.62 -14.00 -19.46
C GLU A 530 -3.41 -14.94 -19.38
N LYS A 531 -2.18 -14.39 -19.52
CA LYS A 531 -0.95 -15.18 -19.42
C LYS A 531 -0.73 -15.70 -18.01
N VAL A 532 -1.08 -14.93 -16.98
CA VAL A 532 -1.01 -15.39 -15.59
C VAL A 532 -1.97 -16.56 -15.35
N ALA A 533 -3.21 -16.49 -15.82
CA ALA A 533 -4.17 -17.59 -15.70
C ALA A 533 -3.68 -18.85 -16.45
N ALA A 534 -3.11 -18.68 -17.63
CA ALA A 534 -2.50 -19.77 -18.39
C ALA A 534 -1.26 -20.35 -17.68
N LEU A 535 -0.43 -19.52 -17.03
CA LEU A 535 0.72 -19.96 -16.24
C LEU A 535 0.28 -20.80 -15.02
N LYS A 536 -0.78 -20.38 -14.30
CA LYS A 536 -1.39 -21.19 -13.22
C LYS A 536 -1.85 -22.55 -13.73
N THR A 537 -2.49 -22.58 -14.90
CA THR A 537 -2.93 -23.81 -15.56
C THR A 537 -1.74 -24.70 -15.94
N THR A 538 -0.66 -24.12 -16.47
CA THR A 538 0.58 -24.83 -16.80
C THR A 538 1.17 -25.50 -15.55
N PHE A 539 1.27 -24.79 -14.43
CA PHE A 539 1.77 -25.39 -13.18
C PHE A 539 0.88 -26.52 -12.67
N SER A 540 -0.44 -26.34 -12.72
CA SER A 540 -1.39 -27.41 -12.36
C SER A 540 -1.22 -28.66 -13.25
N ASN A 541 -1.07 -28.49 -14.56
CA ASN A 541 -0.84 -29.60 -15.50
C ASN A 541 0.51 -30.29 -15.28
N LEU A 542 1.51 -29.55 -14.78
CA LEU A 542 2.80 -30.09 -14.37
C LEU A 542 2.74 -30.78 -13.00
N GLY A 543 1.58 -30.81 -12.35
CA GLY A 543 1.35 -31.46 -11.05
C GLY A 543 1.80 -30.62 -9.85
N PHE A 544 1.84 -29.30 -9.98
CA PHE A 544 2.14 -28.38 -8.89
C PHE A 544 0.88 -27.70 -8.37
N GLU A 545 0.80 -27.58 -7.05
CA GLU A 545 -0.22 -26.81 -6.35
C GLU A 545 0.40 -25.54 -5.78
N LEU A 546 -0.32 -24.41 -5.90
CA LEU A 546 0.04 -23.16 -5.25
C LEU A 546 -0.23 -23.29 -3.76
N VAL A 547 0.83 -23.31 -2.95
CA VAL A 547 0.74 -23.49 -1.48
C VAL A 547 0.74 -22.14 -0.77
N GLU A 548 1.52 -21.18 -1.27
CA GLU A 548 1.63 -19.84 -0.68
C GLU A 548 1.96 -18.82 -1.76
N ALA A 549 1.41 -17.61 -1.63
CA ALA A 549 1.73 -16.48 -2.48
C ALA A 549 2.02 -15.26 -1.61
N ILE A 550 3.08 -14.52 -1.95
CA ILE A 550 3.44 -13.25 -1.32
C ILE A 550 3.25 -12.15 -2.37
N THR A 551 2.28 -11.26 -2.15
CA THR A 551 2.03 -10.12 -3.06
C THR A 551 2.97 -8.96 -2.72
N ASN A 552 3.65 -8.42 -3.72
CA ASN A 552 4.55 -7.26 -3.63
C ASN A 552 4.12 -6.18 -4.62
N CYS A 553 3.30 -5.22 -4.17
CA CYS A 553 2.75 -4.12 -4.98
C CYS A 553 2.05 -4.59 -6.28
N ASP A 554 2.83 -4.79 -7.35
CA ASP A 554 2.39 -5.12 -8.70
C ASP A 554 2.74 -6.58 -9.11
N ASP A 555 3.50 -7.31 -8.29
CA ASP A 555 3.99 -8.67 -8.56
C ASP A 555 3.54 -9.65 -7.46
N GLU A 556 3.53 -10.95 -7.76
CA GLU A 556 3.34 -11.99 -6.75
C GLU A 556 4.42 -13.06 -6.82
N ILE A 557 4.94 -13.45 -5.66
CA ILE A 557 5.94 -14.51 -5.55
C ILE A 557 5.22 -15.76 -5.07
N TRP A 558 5.16 -16.77 -5.93
CA TRP A 558 4.45 -18.01 -5.69
C TRP A 558 5.40 -19.09 -5.21
N TYR A 559 5.04 -19.73 -4.09
CA TYR A 559 5.58 -21.03 -3.72
C TYR A 559 4.61 -22.12 -4.17
N LEU A 560 5.08 -22.97 -5.09
CA LEU A 560 4.34 -24.14 -5.55
C LEU A 560 5.06 -25.43 -5.17
N GLN A 561 4.28 -26.43 -4.80
CA GLN A 561 4.80 -27.73 -4.42
C GLN A 561 4.17 -28.81 -5.29
N ARG A 562 4.99 -29.76 -5.75
CA ARG A 562 4.52 -30.91 -6.52
C ARG A 562 3.68 -31.79 -5.61
N SER A 563 2.45 -32.10 -6.03
CA SER A 563 1.58 -33.01 -5.30
C SER A 563 2.27 -34.37 -5.15
N PRO A 564 2.20 -35.03 -3.98
CA PRO A 564 2.64 -36.41 -3.86
C PRO A 564 1.83 -37.25 -4.86
N LEU A 565 2.52 -38.01 -5.72
CA LEU A 565 1.88 -38.96 -6.63
C LEU A 565 1.11 -40.04 -5.87
#